data_AF-A0A0C2FCW3-F1
#
_entry.id   AF-A0A0C2FCW3-F1
#
_cell.length_a   1.000
_cell.length_b   1.000
_cell.length_c   1.000
_cell.angle_alpha   90.00
_cell.angle_beta   90.00
_cell.angle_gamma   90.00
#
_symmetry.space_group_name_H-M   'P 1'
#
loop_
_entity.id
_entity.type
_entity.pdbx_description
1 polymer ?
#
loop_
_entity_poly.entity_id
_entity_poly.type
_entity_poly.pdbx_seq_one_letter_code
_entity_poly.pdbx_strand_id
1 'polypeptide(L)'
;MANRVVSTLPRIQATIGHIPQRLKTAGIEPSSRARLEVLRRIVTRMVREERAELQWNRAVEARPYLERLIQLGVERGEHDDYTSEMMEWWLPEADLITKMHKVRLSENSDVFLKPFQPFGFLLVQL
;
A
#
# COMPACT_ATOMS: atom_id res chain seq x y z
N MET A 1 6.84 -16.60 -11.63
CA MET A 1 6.19 -15.56 -12.48
C MET A 1 6.37 -14.14 -11.93
N ALA A 2 6.32 -13.91 -10.61
CA ALA A 2 6.44 -12.56 -10.00
C ALA A 2 7.65 -11.71 -10.44
N ASN A 3 8.85 -12.28 -10.62
CA ASN A 3 10.03 -11.47 -10.98
C ASN A 3 9.96 -10.82 -12.37
N ARG A 4 9.20 -11.40 -13.32
CA ARG A 4 9.00 -10.78 -14.65
C ARG A 4 7.98 -9.63 -14.59
N VAL A 5 7.11 -9.63 -13.59
CA VAL A 5 6.08 -8.61 -13.39
C VAL A 5 6.69 -7.32 -12.85
N VAL A 6 7.60 -7.42 -11.90
CA VAL A 6 8.21 -6.24 -11.26
C VAL A 6 9.00 -5.40 -12.25
N SER A 7 9.65 -6.02 -13.25
CA SER A 7 10.46 -5.33 -14.25
C SER A 7 9.65 -4.51 -15.26
N THR A 8 8.35 -4.79 -15.43
CA THR A 8 7.49 -4.07 -16.38
C THR A 8 6.80 -2.87 -15.76
N LEU A 9 6.83 -2.72 -14.44
CA LEU A 9 6.12 -1.66 -13.73
C LEU A 9 6.98 -0.39 -13.64
N PRO A 10 6.36 0.81 -13.73
CA PRO A 10 7.06 2.06 -13.49
C PRO A 10 7.64 2.13 -12.08
N ARG A 11 8.60 3.03 -11.87
CA ARG A 11 9.17 3.26 -10.53
C ARG A 11 8.13 3.95 -9.63
N ILE A 12 7.94 3.44 -8.41
CA ILE A 12 7.13 4.10 -7.39
C ILE A 12 7.79 5.39 -6.91
N GLN A 13 7.01 6.39 -6.52
CA GLN A 13 7.53 7.68 -6.08
C GLN A 13 7.89 7.70 -4.58
N ALA A 14 7.37 6.76 -3.78
CA ALA A 14 7.74 6.62 -2.38
C ALA A 14 9.25 6.43 -2.20
N THR A 15 9.81 7.17 -1.24
CA THR A 15 11.19 6.98 -0.83
C THR A 15 11.32 5.65 -0.09
N ILE A 16 11.93 4.66 -0.75
CA ILE A 16 12.26 3.38 -0.12
C ILE A 16 13.57 3.58 0.66
N GLY A 17 13.47 3.60 1.99
CA GLY A 17 14.65 3.61 2.85
C GLY A 17 15.47 2.33 2.69
N HIS A 18 16.79 2.44 2.75
CA HIS A 18 17.68 1.28 2.70
C HIS A 18 17.62 0.45 4.01
N ILE A 19 17.20 1.08 5.11
CA ILE A 19 16.99 0.43 6.41
C ILE A 19 15.49 0.38 6.71
N PRO A 20 14.91 -0.82 6.91
CA PRO A 20 13.54 -0.95 7.39
C PRO A 20 13.37 -0.31 8.77
N GLN A 21 12.34 0.52 8.95
CA GLN A 21 12.01 1.09 10.25
C GLN A 21 11.63 -0.01 11.26
N ARG A 22 12.01 0.22 12.52
CA ARG A 22 11.67 -0.69 13.62
C ARG A 22 10.20 -0.54 14.00
N LEU A 23 9.37 -1.47 13.54
CA LEU A 23 7.96 -1.51 13.88
C LEU A 23 7.72 -2.33 15.15
N LYS A 24 6.95 -1.78 16.10
CA LYS A 24 6.45 -2.55 17.25
C LYS A 24 5.37 -3.51 16.77
N THR A 25 5.59 -4.82 16.94
CA THR A 25 4.71 -5.91 16.50
C THR A 25 3.59 -6.26 17.49
N ALA A 26 3.51 -5.56 18.63
CA ALA A 26 2.39 -5.56 19.59
C ALA A 26 1.63 -6.90 19.72
N GLY A 27 2.33 -7.95 20.17
CA GLY A 27 1.71 -9.25 20.47
C GLY A 27 1.66 -10.23 19.30
N ILE A 28 2.17 -9.88 18.11
CA ILE A 28 2.45 -10.86 17.06
C ILE A 28 3.77 -11.55 17.43
N GLU A 29 3.73 -12.88 17.51
CA GLU A 29 4.91 -13.70 17.79
C GLU A 29 6.07 -13.28 16.87
N PRO A 30 7.28 -13.05 17.39
CA PRO A 30 8.42 -12.55 16.63
C PRO A 30 8.84 -13.57 15.56
N SER A 31 8.16 -13.52 14.43
CA SER A 31 8.45 -14.26 13.21
C SER A 31 8.89 -13.29 12.12
N SER A 32 9.60 -13.79 11.11
CA SER A 32 10.00 -13.01 9.93
C SER A 32 8.79 -12.37 9.20
N ARG A 33 7.56 -12.86 9.46
CA ARG A 33 6.31 -12.34 8.88
C ARG A 33 5.60 -11.31 9.75
N ALA A 34 5.94 -11.17 11.04
CA ALA A 34 5.24 -10.27 11.94
C ALA A 34 5.24 -8.81 11.47
N ARG A 35 6.36 -8.35 10.89
CA ARG A 35 6.47 -7.02 10.28
C ARG A 35 5.48 -6.84 9.13
N LEU A 36 5.37 -7.83 8.25
CA LEU A 36 4.47 -7.79 7.09
C LEU A 36 3.01 -7.79 7.53
N GLU A 37 2.65 -8.53 8.57
CA GLU A 37 1.30 -8.51 9.13
C GLU A 37 0.92 -7.14 9.73
N VAL A 38 1.86 -6.45 10.39
CA VAL A 38 1.64 -5.07 10.85
C VAL A 38 1.40 -4.14 9.66
N LEU A 39 2.21 -4.25 8.60
CA LEU A 39 2.05 -3.45 7.40
C LEU A 39 0.74 -3.75 6.68
N ARG A 40 0.33 -5.02 6.62
CA ARG A 40 -0.95 -5.47 6.06
C ARG A 40 -2.12 -4.80 6.77
N ARG A 41 -2.11 -4.78 8.10
CA ARG A 41 -3.13 -4.07 8.90
C ARG A 41 -3.15 -2.56 8.62
N ILE A 42 -1.98 -1.94 8.49
CA ILE A 42 -1.88 -0.50 8.18
C ILE A 42 -2.44 -0.21 6.79
N VAL A 43 -2.03 -0.97 5.77
CA VAL A 43 -2.52 -0.82 4.39
C VAL A 43 -4.03 -1.04 4.33
N THR A 44 -4.54 -2.09 4.97
CA THR A 44 -5.99 -2.37 5.05
C THR A 44 -6.74 -1.18 5.64
N ARG A 45 -6.25 -0.62 6.76
CA ARG A 45 -6.82 0.57 7.40
C ARG A 45 -6.80 1.79 6.48
N MET A 46 -5.69 2.07 5.80
CA MET A 46 -5.58 3.18 4.85
C MET A 46 -6.57 3.06 3.69
N VAL A 47 -6.81 1.84 3.21
CA VAL A 47 -7.77 1.59 2.14
C VAL A 47 -9.20 1.81 2.60
N ARG A 48 -9.53 1.30 3.79
CA ARG A 48 -10.84 1.45 4.40
C ARG A 48 -11.18 2.90 4.70
N GLU A 49 -10.36 3.56 5.53
CA GLU A 49 -10.62 4.90 6.09
C GLU A 49 -10.30 6.03 5.10
N GLU A 50 -9.55 5.74 4.02
CA GLU A 50 -9.03 6.71 3.03
C GLU A 50 -8.02 7.71 3.58
N ARG A 51 -8.12 8.04 4.86
CA ARG A 51 -7.19 8.83 5.66
C ARG A 51 -6.94 8.11 6.96
N ALA A 52 -5.68 7.84 7.27
CA ALA A 52 -5.29 7.21 8.52
C ALA A 52 -4.17 8.01 9.17
N GLU A 53 -4.36 8.39 10.43
CA GLU A 53 -3.32 9.00 11.25
C GLU A 53 -2.39 7.89 11.75
N LEU A 54 -1.11 8.02 11.41
CA LEU A 54 -0.06 7.04 11.69
C LEU A 54 1.21 7.76 12.17
N GLN A 55 1.93 7.12 13.09
CA GLN A 55 3.26 7.57 13.45
C GLN A 55 4.19 7.55 12.22
N TRP A 56 5.07 8.54 12.10
CA TRP A 56 5.99 8.72 10.96
C TRP A 56 6.66 7.42 10.48
N ASN A 57 7.24 6.67 11.42
CA ASN A 57 7.94 5.42 11.11
C ASN A 57 7.05 4.37 10.43
N ARG A 58 5.76 4.31 10.80
CA ARG A 58 4.78 3.42 10.19
C ARG A 58 4.33 3.93 8.82
N ALA A 59 4.13 5.24 8.69
CA ALA A 59 3.72 5.86 7.45
C ALA A 59 4.77 5.69 6.34
N VAL A 60 6.05 5.96 6.65
CA VAL A 60 7.16 5.80 5.71
C VAL A 60 7.28 4.35 5.22
N GLU A 61 7.12 3.38 6.11
CA GLU A 61 7.21 1.96 5.77
C GLU A 61 5.99 1.45 4.97
N ALA A 62 4.78 1.89 5.30
CA ALA A 62 3.57 1.40 4.65
C ALA A 62 3.33 2.03 3.27
N ARG A 63 3.78 3.27 3.07
CA ARG A 63 3.60 4.03 1.82
C ARG A 63 4.00 3.27 0.55
N PRO A 64 5.23 2.70 0.42
CA PRO A 64 5.63 2.03 -0.81
C PRO A 64 4.77 0.80 -1.14
N TYR A 65 4.24 0.11 -0.13
CA TYR A 65 3.37 -1.05 -0.35
C TYR A 65 1.99 -0.65 -0.88
N LEU A 66 1.39 0.39 -0.30
CA LEU A 66 0.12 0.92 -0.80
C LEU A 66 0.26 1.47 -2.21
N GLU A 67 1.31 2.25 -2.47
CA GLU A 67 1.56 2.83 -3.80
C GLU A 67 1.78 1.74 -4.86
N ARG A 68 2.52 0.68 -4.52
CA ARG A 68 2.70 -0.48 -5.40
C ARG A 68 1.39 -1.20 -5.68
N LEU A 69 0.52 -1.36 -4.67
CA LEU A 69 -0.77 -2.00 -4.81
C LEU A 69 -1.69 -1.22 -5.77
N ILE A 70 -1.73 0.10 -5.62
CA ILE A 70 -2.48 0.99 -6.51
C ILE A 70 -1.91 0.90 -7.93
N GLN A 71 -0.59 0.95 -8.07
CA GLN A 71 0.08 0.84 -9.38
C GLN A 71 -0.25 -0.48 -10.09
N LEU A 72 -0.25 -1.61 -9.37
CA LEU A 72 -0.66 -2.89 -9.94
C LEU A 72 -2.09 -2.84 -10.48
N GLY A 73 -3.02 -2.27 -9.70
CA GLY A 73 -4.39 -2.10 -10.14
C GLY A 73 -4.52 -1.20 -11.38
N VAL A 74 -3.78 -0.08 -11.46
CA VAL A 74 -3.89 0.86 -12.59
C VAL A 74 -3.28 0.27 -13.85
N GLU A 75 -2.08 -0.31 -13.77
CA GLU A 75 -1.31 -0.75 -14.93
C GLU A 75 -1.82 -2.08 -15.51
N ARG A 76 -2.45 -2.93 -14.68
CA ARG A 76 -2.83 -4.30 -15.08
C ARG A 76 -4.32 -4.59 -14.97
N GLY A 77 -5.05 -3.84 -14.14
CA GLY A 77 -6.47 -4.02 -13.93
C GLY A 77 -6.83 -5.22 -13.04
N GLU A 78 -8.13 -5.46 -12.90
CA GLU A 78 -8.71 -6.52 -12.06
C GLU A 78 -8.63 -7.94 -12.65
N HIS A 79 -8.31 -8.06 -13.94
CA HIS A 79 -8.25 -9.36 -14.64
C HIS A 79 -6.86 -10.01 -14.65
N ASP A 80 -5.84 -9.35 -14.08
CA ASP A 80 -4.49 -9.93 -13.96
C ASP A 80 -4.39 -10.80 -12.70
N ASP A 81 -4.11 -12.09 -12.88
CA ASP A 81 -4.03 -13.08 -11.79
C ASP A 81 -3.08 -12.64 -10.66
N TYR A 82 -1.92 -12.08 -11.03
CA TYR A 82 -0.94 -11.61 -10.05
C TYR A 82 -1.46 -10.42 -9.25
N THR A 83 -2.15 -9.48 -9.90
CA THR A 83 -2.76 -8.33 -9.24
C THR A 83 -3.85 -8.78 -8.27
N SER A 84 -4.70 -9.71 -8.67
CA SER A 84 -5.73 -10.30 -7.79
C SER A 84 -5.11 -11.01 -6.59
N GLU A 85 -4.08 -11.85 -6.78
CA GLU A 85 -3.37 -12.51 -5.67
C GLU A 85 -2.77 -11.50 -4.69
N MET A 86 -2.17 -10.42 -5.21
CA MET A 86 -1.62 -9.34 -4.36
C MET A 86 -2.71 -8.59 -3.60
N MET A 87 -3.85 -8.28 -4.24
CA MET A 87 -4.97 -7.62 -3.59
C MET A 87 -5.55 -8.49 -2.47
N GLU A 88 -5.80 -9.77 -2.71
CA GLU A 88 -6.31 -10.71 -1.71
C GLU A 88 -5.36 -10.89 -0.52
N TRP A 89 -4.05 -10.92 -0.78
CA TRP A 89 -3.06 -11.01 0.29
C TRP A 89 -3.02 -9.73 1.13
N TRP A 90 -3.02 -8.54 0.51
CA TRP A 90 -2.93 -7.28 1.26
C TRP A 90 -4.24 -6.87 1.93
N LEU A 91 -5.38 -7.18 1.30
CA LEU A 91 -6.73 -6.80 1.71
C LEU A 91 -7.52 -8.07 2.04
N PRO A 92 -7.58 -8.48 3.31
CA PRO A 92 -8.32 -9.69 3.71
C PRO A 92 -9.82 -9.61 3.45
N GLU A 93 -10.36 -8.42 3.24
CA GLU A 93 -11.79 -8.18 3.10
C GLU A 93 -12.13 -7.87 1.63
N ALA A 94 -13.05 -8.66 1.05
CA ALA A 94 -13.38 -8.60 -0.38
C ALA A 94 -14.09 -7.29 -0.78
N ASP A 95 -14.79 -6.63 0.15
CA ASP A 95 -15.40 -5.32 -0.04
C ASP A 95 -14.35 -4.24 -0.29
N LEU A 96 -13.19 -4.32 0.39
CA LEU A 96 -12.07 -3.39 0.20
C LEU A 96 -11.37 -3.59 -1.15
N ILE A 97 -11.31 -4.83 -1.65
CA ILE A 97 -10.79 -5.11 -3.01
C ILE A 97 -11.69 -4.43 -4.05
N THR A 98 -13.01 -4.63 -3.93
CA THR A 98 -14.00 -3.98 -4.81
C THR A 98 -13.91 -2.45 -4.72
N LYS A 99 -13.76 -1.90 -3.51
CA LYS A 99 -13.56 -0.47 -3.27
C LYS A 99 -12.30 0.04 -3.96
N MET A 100 -11.20 -0.71 -3.89
CA MET A 100 -9.94 -0.34 -4.53
C MET A 100 -10.09 -0.19 -6.04
N HIS A 101 -10.69 -1.20 -6.69
CA HIS A 101 -10.90 -1.18 -8.14
C HIS A 101 -11.87 -0.08 -8.58
N LYS A 102 -12.98 0.10 -7.85
CA LYS A 102 -14.03 1.06 -8.21
C LYS A 102 -13.64 2.52 -7.99
N VAL A 103 -13.13 2.84 -6.79
CA VAL A 103 -12.93 4.24 -6.36
C VAL A 103 -11.55 4.73 -6.77
N ARG A 104 -10.49 3.96 -6.51
CA ARG A 104 -9.13 4.46 -6.66
C ARG A 104 -8.58 4.32 -8.07
N LEU A 105 -8.94 3.30 -8.84
CA LEU A 105 -8.40 3.14 -10.19
C LEU A 105 -9.06 4.07 -11.21
N SER A 106 -10.35 4.34 -11.04
CA SER A 106 -11.08 5.29 -11.92
C SER A 106 -10.63 6.73 -11.70
N GLU A 107 -10.42 7.15 -10.44
CA GLU A 107 -10.04 8.52 -10.07
C GLU A 107 -8.53 8.80 -10.23
N ASN A 108 -7.65 7.82 -9.99
CA ASN A 108 -6.19 8.05 -10.01
C ASN A 108 -5.52 7.94 -11.38
N SER A 109 -6.25 7.78 -12.48
CA SER A 109 -5.66 7.84 -13.83
C SER A 109 -4.93 9.18 -14.07
N ASP A 110 -5.43 10.28 -13.50
CA ASP A 110 -4.79 11.61 -13.58
C ASP A 110 -3.89 11.97 -12.39
N VAL A 111 -4.09 11.34 -11.23
CA VAL A 111 -3.37 11.68 -9.97
C VAL A 111 -1.93 11.15 -9.98
N PHE A 112 -1.61 10.12 -10.77
CA PHE A 112 -0.25 9.61 -10.95
C PHE A 112 0.73 10.65 -11.54
N LEU A 113 0.21 11.68 -12.24
CA LEU A 113 1.00 12.79 -12.78
C LEU A 113 1.28 13.90 -11.77
N LYS A 114 0.60 13.90 -10.62
CA LYS A 114 0.98 14.76 -9.51
C LYS A 114 1.86 13.93 -8.58
N PRO A 115 2.99 14.45 -8.08
CA PRO A 115 3.53 13.89 -6.85
C PRO A 115 2.34 13.81 -5.90
N PHE A 116 2.13 12.67 -5.24
CA PHE A 116 1.14 12.54 -4.19
C PHE A 116 1.49 13.65 -3.18
N GLN A 117 0.93 14.84 -3.40
CA GLN A 117 1.04 16.00 -2.55
C GLN A 117 0.60 15.42 -1.23
N PRO A 118 1.43 15.47 -0.18
CA PRO A 118 1.11 14.81 1.07
C PRO A 118 -0.31 15.25 1.41
N PHE A 119 -1.28 14.36 1.19
CA PHE A 119 -2.69 14.68 1.21
C PHE A 119 -2.97 15.13 2.63
N GLY A 120 -2.91 16.44 2.88
CA GLY A 120 -3.02 17.06 4.20
C GLY A 120 -2.65 16.12 5.35
N PHE A 121 -1.45 15.52 5.31
CA PHE A 121 -0.87 14.98 6.54
C PHE A 121 -0.51 16.23 7.32
N LEU A 122 -1.52 16.80 7.98
CA LEU A 122 -1.31 17.61 9.17
C LEU A 122 -0.45 16.71 10.05
N LEU A 123 0.85 16.98 10.00
CA LEU A 123 1.82 16.62 11.00
C LEU A 123 1.29 17.18 12.31
N VAL A 124 0.41 16.44 12.97
CA VAL A 124 0.24 16.57 14.40
C VAL A 124 1.51 15.94 14.97
N GLN A 125 2.55 16.77 15.07
CA GLN A 125 3.63 16.53 16.00
C GLN A 125 2.99 16.52 17.40
N LEU A 126 2.84 15.33 17.96
CA LEU A 126 2.84 15.12 19.40
C LEU A 126 4.10 14.36 19.76
#